data_AF-A0A2M6GIM2-F1
#
_entry.id   AF-A0A2M6GIM2-F1
#
_cell.length_a   1.000
_cell.length_b   1.000
_cell.length_c   1.000
_cell.angle_alpha   90.00
_cell.angle_beta   90.00
_cell.angle_gamma   90.00
#
_symmetry.space_group_name_H-M   'P 1'
#
loop_
_entity.id
_entity.type
_entity.pdbx_description
1 polymer ?
#
loop_
_entity_poly.entity_id
_entity_poly.type
_entity_poly.pdbx_seq_one_letter_code
_entity_poly.pdbx_strand_id
1 'polypeptide(L)'
;MAANLEQIGTRLRFYMKMKGMDIFALGEFTNTSAILISNIIAGKNYCMDDLLEVLKNIPNLNPHWVIYGEGNIFKDEQAPFNTNGESINKNRTKHLLEMQQLLEKLDEIEKSKKNKSQIDDLRARITELTKKL
;
A
#
# COMPACT_ATOMS: atom_id res chain seq x y z
N MET A 1 -11.42 -10.21 -15.19
CA MET A 1 -12.56 -9.71 -14.40
C MET A 1 -13.00 -8.40 -15.04
N ALA A 2 -14.23 -8.30 -15.53
CA ALA A 2 -14.75 -7.06 -16.09
C ALA A 2 -15.00 -6.05 -14.96
N ALA A 3 -14.62 -4.79 -15.16
CA ALA A 3 -14.90 -3.74 -14.19
C ALA A 3 -16.42 -3.52 -14.13
N ASN A 4 -17.02 -3.69 -12.95
CA ASN A 4 -18.46 -3.48 -12.77
C ASN A 4 -18.74 -1.98 -12.63
N LEU A 5 -19.42 -1.39 -13.63
CA LEU A 5 -19.71 0.05 -13.70
C LEU A 5 -20.50 0.57 -12.49
N GLU A 6 -21.37 -0.26 -11.89
CA GLU A 6 -22.13 0.11 -10.68
C GLU A 6 -21.20 0.23 -9.47
N GLN A 7 -20.20 -0.66 -9.37
CA GLN A 7 -19.21 -0.60 -8.29
C GLN A 7 -18.29 0.61 -8.44
N ILE A 8 -17.95 1.00 -9.67
CA ILE A 8 -17.18 2.22 -9.96
C ILE A 8 -17.96 3.44 -9.46
N GLY A 9 -19.23 3.55 -9.85
CA GLY A 9 -20.11 4.64 -9.42
C GLY A 9 -20.28 4.70 -7.90
N THR A 10 -20.39 3.54 -7.24
CA THR A 10 -20.46 3.45 -5.78
C THR A 10 -19.20 3.97 -5.10
N ARG A 11 -18.02 3.62 -5.61
CA ARG A 11 -16.72 4.06 -5.07
C ARG A 11 -16.49 5.55 -5.28
N LEU A 12 -16.84 6.07 -6.46
CA LEU A 12 -16.77 7.51 -6.72
C LEU A 12 -17.71 8.29 -5.79
N ARG A 13 -18.96 7.81 -5.61
CA ARG A 13 -19.91 8.40 -4.66
C ARG A 13 -19.39 8.37 -3.23
N PHE A 14 -18.69 7.31 -2.83
CA PHE A 14 -18.08 7.22 -1.51
C PHE A 14 -17.01 8.30 -1.31
N TYR A 15 -16.12 8.50 -2.28
CA TYR A 15 -15.13 9.58 -2.26
C TYR A 15 -15.80 10.97 -2.16
N MET A 16 -16.86 11.20 -2.94
CA MET A 16 -17.62 12.46 -2.89
C MET A 16 -18.19 12.75 -1.50
N LYS A 17 -18.77 11.73 -0.85
CA LYS A 17 -19.27 11.84 0.53
C LYS A 17 -18.16 12.18 1.51
N MET A 18 -16.99 11.56 1.39
CA MET A 18 -15.84 11.87 2.25
C MET A 18 -15.37 13.31 2.11
N LYS A 19 -15.47 13.88 0.90
CA LYS A 19 -15.08 15.27 0.62
C LYS A 19 -16.21 16.28 0.79
N GLY A 20 -17.42 15.85 1.12
CA GLY A 20 -18.59 16.72 1.23
C GLY A 20 -18.97 17.38 -0.11
N MET A 21 -18.67 16.73 -1.24
CA MET A 21 -18.96 17.24 -2.57
C MET A 21 -20.22 16.59 -3.15
N ASP A 22 -21.06 17.38 -3.80
CA ASP A 22 -22.15 16.90 -4.64
C ASP A 22 -21.72 16.76 -6.11
N ILE A 23 -22.66 16.36 -6.98
CA ILE A 23 -22.41 16.09 -8.41
C ILE A 23 -21.97 17.35 -9.16
N PHE A 24 -22.56 18.50 -8.85
CA PHE A 24 -22.21 19.77 -9.48
C PHE A 24 -20.83 20.23 -9.02
N ALA A 25 -20.59 20.19 -7.70
CA ALA A 25 -19.30 20.53 -7.12
C ALA A 25 -18.16 19.67 -7.70
N LEU A 26 -18.38 18.36 -7.87
CA LEU A 26 -17.38 17.49 -8.50
C LEU A 26 -17.19 17.83 -9.98
N GLY A 27 -18.27 18.10 -10.72
CA GLY A 27 -18.21 18.51 -12.12
C GLY A 27 -17.38 19.79 -12.31
N GLU A 28 -17.63 20.81 -11.49
CA GLU A 28 -16.83 22.05 -11.48
C GLU A 28 -15.37 21.78 -11.11
N PHE A 29 -15.13 20.94 -10.08
CA PHE A 29 -13.79 20.59 -9.63
C PHE A 29 -12.96 19.88 -10.71
N THR A 30 -13.58 18.96 -11.46
CA THR A 30 -12.90 18.21 -12.51
C THR A 30 -13.03 18.84 -13.89
N ASN A 31 -13.61 20.04 -14.00
CA ASN A 31 -13.90 20.74 -15.26
C ASN A 31 -14.66 19.86 -16.27
N THR A 32 -15.67 19.13 -15.79
CA THR A 32 -16.48 18.18 -16.57
C THR A 32 -17.97 18.41 -16.30
N SER A 33 -18.85 17.92 -17.19
CA SER A 33 -20.28 18.13 -17.01
C SER A 33 -20.86 17.36 -15.82
N ALA A 34 -21.77 17.98 -15.06
CA ALA A 34 -22.52 17.32 -13.99
C ALA A 34 -23.33 16.11 -14.51
N ILE A 35 -23.73 16.14 -15.78
CA ILE A 35 -24.41 15.03 -16.46
C ILE A 35 -23.48 13.81 -16.56
N LEU A 36 -22.21 14.02 -16.95
CA LEU A 36 -21.22 12.95 -17.01
C LEU A 36 -20.98 12.34 -15.62
N ILE A 37 -20.80 13.17 -14.60
CA ILE A 37 -20.62 12.69 -13.22
C ILE A 37 -21.83 11.87 -12.76
N SER A 38 -23.05 12.33 -13.05
CA SER A 38 -24.29 11.60 -12.75
C SER A 38 -24.33 10.23 -13.46
N ASN A 39 -23.97 10.19 -14.74
CA ASN A 39 -23.89 8.97 -15.54
C ASN A 39 -22.87 7.96 -14.97
N ILE A 40 -21.68 8.44 -14.58
CA ILE A 40 -20.65 7.62 -13.94
C ILE A 40 -21.15 7.02 -12.63
N ILE A 41 -21.76 7.85 -11.76
CA ILE A 41 -22.30 7.42 -10.47
C ILE A 41 -23.42 6.39 -10.65
N ALA A 42 -24.26 6.57 -11.68
CA ALA A 42 -25.33 5.64 -12.00
C ALA A 42 -24.86 4.40 -12.76
N GLY A 43 -23.58 4.31 -13.14
CA GLY A 43 -23.03 3.16 -13.85
C GLY A 43 -23.51 3.02 -15.29
N LYS A 44 -23.98 4.10 -15.95
CA LYS A 44 -24.62 4.05 -17.27
C LYS A 44 -24.26 5.25 -18.15
N ASN A 45 -24.30 5.08 -19.48
CA ASN A 45 -24.16 6.16 -20.46
C ASN A 45 -22.86 6.99 -20.33
N TYR A 46 -21.72 6.31 -20.13
CA TYR A 46 -20.38 6.91 -20.19
C TYR A 46 -19.36 5.91 -20.74
N CYS A 47 -18.26 6.40 -21.30
CA CYS A 47 -17.13 5.59 -21.74
C CYS A 47 -16.01 5.59 -20.69
N MET A 48 -15.15 4.56 -20.70
CA MET A 48 -14.03 4.49 -19.76
C MET A 48 -13.07 5.67 -19.91
N ASP A 49 -12.89 6.22 -21.13
CA ASP A 49 -12.11 7.43 -21.35
C ASP A 49 -12.66 8.64 -20.60
N ASP A 50 -13.99 8.82 -20.57
CA ASP A 50 -14.64 9.90 -19.82
C ASP A 50 -14.38 9.76 -18.31
N LEU A 51 -14.43 8.53 -17.79
CA LEU A 51 -14.10 8.25 -16.39
C LEU A 51 -12.63 8.58 -16.11
N LEU A 52 -11.72 8.19 -16.99
CA LEU A 52 -10.30 8.46 -16.82
C LEU A 52 -10.01 9.96 -16.87
N GLU A 53 -10.70 10.73 -17.71
CA GLU A 53 -10.59 12.18 -17.76
C GLU A 53 -11.01 12.82 -16.42
N VAL A 54 -12.16 12.41 -15.86
CA VAL A 54 -12.63 12.86 -14.55
C VAL A 54 -11.59 12.51 -13.46
N LEU A 55 -11.12 11.26 -13.42
CA LEU A 55 -10.17 10.80 -12.40
C LEU A 55 -8.79 11.45 -12.51
N LYS A 56 -8.36 11.82 -13.71
CA LYS A 56 -7.09 12.54 -13.96
C LYS A 56 -7.10 13.92 -13.30
N ASN A 57 -8.26 14.58 -13.27
CA ASN A 57 -8.42 15.90 -12.65
C ASN A 57 -8.58 15.84 -11.12
N ILE A 58 -8.53 14.63 -10.52
CA ILE A 58 -8.57 14.44 -9.07
C ILE A 58 -7.17 14.01 -8.58
N PRO A 59 -6.30 14.95 -8.18
CA PRO A 59 -4.89 14.65 -7.92
C PRO A 59 -4.71 13.66 -6.76
N ASN A 60 -5.53 13.79 -5.72
CA ASN A 60 -5.41 13.00 -4.49
C ASN A 60 -6.12 11.64 -4.53
N LEU A 61 -6.91 11.32 -5.56
CA LEU A 61 -7.67 10.07 -5.64
C LEU A 61 -6.91 9.03 -6.46
N ASN A 62 -6.85 7.80 -5.97
CA ASN A 62 -6.28 6.67 -6.67
C ASN A 62 -7.27 6.11 -7.71
N PRO A 63 -6.99 6.25 -9.04
CA PRO A 63 -7.89 5.75 -10.08
C PRO A 63 -8.02 4.22 -10.05
N HIS A 64 -6.97 3.51 -9.63
CA HIS A 64 -6.97 2.04 -9.55
C HIS A 64 -7.98 1.55 -8.50
N TRP A 65 -8.05 2.23 -7.36
CA TRP A 65 -9.05 1.94 -6.34
C TRP A 65 -10.47 2.18 -6.86
N VAL A 66 -10.70 3.26 -7.62
CA VAL A 66 -12.02 3.57 -8.20
C VAL A 66 -12.46 2.56 -9.26
N ILE A 67 -11.54 2.02 -10.05
CA ILE A 67 -11.85 1.09 -11.16
C ILE A 67 -11.91 -0.36 -10.67
N TYR A 68 -10.93 -0.81 -9.89
CA TYR A 68 -10.79 -2.23 -9.49
C TYR A 68 -11.06 -2.52 -8.02
N GLY A 69 -10.94 -1.52 -7.15
CA GLY A 69 -11.30 -1.65 -5.72
C GLY A 69 -10.10 -2.04 -4.88
N GLU A 70 -8.92 -2.01 -5.49
CA GLU A 70 -7.67 -2.48 -4.93
C GLU A 70 -6.75 -1.29 -4.60
N GLY A 71 -6.08 -1.38 -3.45
CA GLY A 71 -5.16 -0.35 -2.95
C GLY A 71 -5.82 0.71 -2.08
N ASN A 72 -5.06 1.75 -1.76
CA ASN A 72 -5.53 2.88 -0.94
C ASN A 72 -6.43 3.81 -1.76
N ILE A 73 -7.38 4.46 -1.08
CA ILE A 73 -8.29 5.45 -1.69
C ILE A 73 -7.51 6.66 -2.19
N PHE A 74 -6.61 7.18 -1.36
CA PHE A 74 -5.82 8.36 -1.68
C PHE A 74 -4.47 7.97 -2.29
N LYS A 75 -3.97 8.80 -3.21
CA LYS A 75 -2.58 8.73 -3.63
C LYS A 75 -1.70 9.20 -2.48
N ASP A 76 -0.67 8.42 -2.15
CA ASP A 76 0.39 8.89 -1.26
C ASP A 76 1.09 10.08 -1.92
N GLU A 77 1.15 11.24 -1.27
CA GLU A 77 1.75 12.47 -1.80
C GLU A 77 3.26 12.33 -2.12
N GLN A 78 3.88 11.21 -1.74
CA GLN A 78 5.28 10.89 -2.02
C GLN A 78 5.49 9.90 -3.18
N ALA A 79 4.42 9.44 -3.84
CA ALA A 79 4.52 8.48 -4.93
C ALA A 79 4.24 9.15 -6.28
N PRO A 80 5.25 9.40 -7.14
CA PRO A 80 5.01 9.88 -8.49
C PRO A 80 4.14 8.86 -9.24
N PHE A 81 3.20 9.39 -10.02
CA PHE A 81 2.29 8.63 -10.88
C PHE A 81 3.10 7.80 -11.89
N ASN A 82 3.44 6.56 -11.52
CA ASN A 82 4.08 5.61 -12.41
C ASN A 82 3.04 4.58 -12.82
N THR A 83 2.63 4.66 -14.08
CA THR A 83 1.86 3.65 -14.83
C THR A 83 2.61 2.34 -15.05
N ASN A 84 3.71 2.09 -14.35
CA ASN A 84 4.45 0.83 -14.42
C ASN A 84 4.50 0.19 -13.03
N GLY A 85 3.96 -1.03 -12.89
CA GLY A 85 3.99 -1.86 -11.68
C GLY A 85 5.40 -2.27 -11.17
N GLU A 86 6.45 -1.56 -11.58
CA GLU A 86 7.84 -1.82 -11.22
C GLU A 86 8.24 -1.17 -9.88
N SER A 87 7.64 -0.02 -9.50
CA SER A 87 8.03 0.68 -8.27
C SER A 87 7.49 0.00 -6.99
N ILE A 88 6.29 -0.59 -7.04
CA ILE A 88 5.74 -1.38 -5.92
C ILE A 88 6.63 -2.61 -5.68
N ASN A 89 7.10 -3.24 -6.75
CA ASN A 89 8.06 -4.34 -6.64
C ASN A 89 9.37 -3.87 -6.01
N LYS A 90 9.96 -2.75 -6.42
CA LYS A 90 11.23 -2.28 -5.84
C LYS A 90 11.14 -1.98 -4.34
N ASN A 91 10.09 -1.31 -3.87
CA ASN A 91 9.93 -1.06 -2.42
C ASN A 91 9.63 -2.34 -1.64
N ARG A 92 8.83 -3.26 -2.21
CA ARG A 92 8.59 -4.57 -1.61
C ARG A 92 9.87 -5.41 -1.56
N THR A 93 10.68 -5.40 -2.60
CA THR A 93 11.96 -6.10 -2.65
C THR A 93 12.96 -5.51 -1.66
N LYS A 94 13.02 -4.18 -1.51
CA LYS A 94 13.83 -3.53 -0.47
C LYS A 94 13.39 -3.96 0.93
N HIS A 95 12.09 -3.92 1.20
CA HIS A 95 11.54 -4.33 2.50
C HIS A 95 11.80 -5.82 2.81
N LEU A 96 11.68 -6.69 1.80
CA LEU A 96 12.00 -8.12 1.94
C LEU A 96 13.50 -8.36 2.18
N LEU A 97 14.37 -7.57 1.54
CA LEU A 97 15.81 -7.63 1.74
C LEU A 97 16.19 -7.18 3.17
N GLU A 98 15.61 -6.08 3.65
CA GLU A 98 15.83 -5.62 5.02
C GLU A 98 15.34 -6.64 6.05
N MET A 99 14.17 -7.24 5.82
CA MET A 99 13.66 -8.30 6.68
C MET A 99 14.59 -9.53 6.71
N GLN A 100 15.16 -9.92 5.56
CA GLN A 100 16.14 -11.02 5.49
C GLN A 100 17.41 -10.69 6.28
N GLN A 101 17.93 -9.48 6.15
CA GLN A 101 19.11 -9.02 6.89
C GLN A 101 18.87 -8.98 8.41
N LEU A 102 17.66 -8.60 8.84
CA LEU A 102 17.29 -8.60 10.26
C LEU A 102 17.18 -10.03 10.81
N LEU A 103 16.66 -10.98 10.04
CA LEU A 103 16.60 -12.39 10.42
C LEU A 103 18.01 -13.00 10.55
N GLU A 104 18.93 -12.68 9.64
CA GLU A 104 20.32 -13.16 9.70
C GLU A 104 21.04 -12.62 10.95
N LYS A 105 20.88 -11.32 11.25
CA LYS A 105 21.44 -10.74 12.49
C LYS A 105 20.88 -11.38 13.76
N LEU A 106 19.60 -11.76 13.77
CA LEU A 106 19.00 -12.48 14.90
C LEU A 106 19.65 -13.85 15.11
N ASP A 107 19.88 -14.62 14.04
CA ASP A 107 20.54 -15.93 14.11
C ASP A 107 22.00 -15.81 14.63
N GLU A 108 22.75 -14.80 14.19
CA GLU A 108 24.10 -14.52 14.70
C GLU A 108 24.09 -14.16 16.19
N ILE A 109 23.12 -13.33 16.63
CA ILE A 109 22.95 -12.98 18.05
C ILE A 109 22.59 -14.22 18.88
N GLU A 110 21.71 -15.09 18.38
CA GLU A 110 21.36 -16.33 19.08
C GLU A 110 22.54 -17.31 19.18
N LYS A 111 23.31 -17.48 18.09
CA LYS A 111 24.54 -18.29 18.10
C LYS A 111 25.57 -17.75 19.09
N SER A 112 25.80 -16.43 19.09
CA SER A 112 26.75 -15.81 20.03
C SER A 112 26.30 -15.93 21.49
N LYS A 113 24.99 -15.81 21.76
CA LYS A 113 24.41 -16.04 23.09
C LYS A 113 24.59 -17.49 23.55
N LYS A 114 24.34 -18.46 22.65
CA LYS A 114 24.57 -19.89 22.93
C LYS A 114 26.04 -20.17 23.24
N ASN A 115 26.95 -19.63 22.43
CA ASN A 115 28.39 -19.76 22.66
C ASN A 115 28.80 -19.14 24.01
N LYS A 116 28.24 -17.98 24.38
CA LYS A 116 28.51 -17.34 25.68
C LYS A 116 28.05 -18.21 26.86
N SER A 117 26.88 -18.83 26.76
CA SER A 117 26.40 -19.78 27.77
C SER A 117 27.36 -20.96 27.92
N GLN A 118 27.79 -21.57 26.81
CA GLN A 118 28.72 -22.70 26.83
C GLN A 118 30.08 -22.33 27.42
N ILE A 119 30.57 -21.11 27.17
CA ILE A 119 31.80 -20.60 27.79
C ILE A 119 31.63 -20.46 29.30
N ASP A 120 30.48 -19.99 29.78
CA ASP A 120 30.18 -19.87 31.21
C ASP A 120 30.13 -21.24 31.90
N ASP A 121 29.47 -22.23 31.27
CA ASP A 121 29.43 -23.61 31.75
C ASP A 121 30.84 -24.23 31.84
N LEU A 122 31.67 -24.02 30.81
CA LEU A 122 33.06 -24.48 30.81
C LEU A 122 33.90 -23.79 31.90
N ARG A 123 33.71 -22.49 32.12
CA ARG A 123 34.38 -21.75 33.20
C ARG A 123 33.97 -22.24 34.58
N ALA A 124 32.68 -22.50 34.79
CA ALA A 124 32.17 -23.10 36.02
C ALA A 124 32.81 -24.47 36.25
N ARG A 125 32.90 -25.29 35.19
CA ARG A 125 33.50 -26.62 35.28
C ARG A 125 35.00 -26.60 35.53
N ILE A 126 35.73 -25.67 34.93
CA ILE A 126 37.16 -25.45 35.22
C ILE A 126 37.31 -25.07 36.70
N THR A 127 36.53 -24.10 37.19
CA THR A 127 36.59 -23.65 38.59
C THR A 127 36.37 -24.79 39.58
N GLU A 128 35.42 -25.70 39.31
CA GLU A 128 35.21 -26.90 40.14
C GLU A 128 36.41 -27.85 40.16
N LEU A 129 37.05 -28.05 39.01
CA LEU A 129 38.23 -28.93 38.89
C LEU A 129 39.44 -28.32 39.60
N THR A 130 39.65 -27.00 39.51
CA THR A 130 40.75 -26.31 40.21
C THR A 130 40.54 -26.23 41.72
N LYS A 131 39.31 -26.37 42.22
CA LYS A 131 38.99 -26.39 43.66
C LYS A 131 39.29 -27.73 44.35
N LYS A 132 39.49 -28.79 43.55
CA LYS A 132 39.77 -30.16 44.01
C LYS A 132 41.27 -30.52 43.93
N LEU A 133 42.10 -29.59 43.45
CA LEU A 133 43.55 -29.60 43.53
C LEU A 133 43.99 -28.78 44.75
#